data_AF-A0A453R2S4-F1
#
_entry.id   AF-A0A453R2S4-F1
#
_cell.length_a   1.000
_cell.length_b   1.000
_cell.length_c   1.000
_cell.angle_alpha   90.00
_cell.angle_beta   90.00
_cell.angle_gamma   90.00
#
_symmetry.space_group_name_H-M   'P 1'
#
loop_
_entity.id
_entity.type
_entity.pdbx_description
1 polymer ?
#
loop_
_entity_poly.entity_id
_entity_poly.type
_entity_poly.pdbx_seq_one_letter_code
_entity_poly.pdbx_strand_id
1 'polypeptide(L)'
;IEIWVHITLLVCVLQISFLVASLLGLRRVFFGGSYIRGHKSTMDNISYALNFWSESQMQASFLQHEGYLGALGALMSYGDPRDENLNLEESQEENSHEAAGPTDVTSADEHNDSNIFPYLLVNIGSGVSMIEVIGKGKFERIIGSHLGGGTILGLARLLTGCSSYEEFLDLSRRGDNLAVDLTVGDIYGERGYPKIGLPASTTAASFGKVNSGKLSEYKAEDLAAALLNSFTYNIGQIAYFVANLSGLKRIFFRGAYVCGHEKTMDKISRSLKYW
;
A
#
# COMPACT_ATOMS: atom_id res chain seq x y z
N ILE A 1 -5.56 -6.11 23.47
CA ILE A 1 -5.82 -6.08 22.00
C ILE A 1 -5.79 -4.64 21.51
N GLU A 2 -6.53 -3.71 22.11
CA GLU A 2 -6.57 -2.29 21.70
C GLU A 2 -5.20 -1.61 21.57
N ILE A 3 -4.31 -1.74 22.56
CA ILE A 3 -2.96 -1.12 22.51
C ILE A 3 -2.15 -1.63 21.31
N TRP A 4 -2.27 -2.92 20.98
CA TRP A 4 -1.50 -3.54 19.91
C TRP A 4 -2.01 -3.12 18.53
N VAL A 5 -3.33 -3.00 18.38
CA VAL A 5 -3.97 -2.47 17.16
C VAL A 5 -3.58 -1.01 16.96
N HIS A 6 -3.60 -0.20 18.04
CA HIS A 6 -3.22 1.21 18.02
C HIS A 6 -1.78 1.42 17.53
N ILE A 7 -0.83 0.67 18.09
CA ILE A 7 0.59 0.73 17.69
C ILE A 7 0.77 0.29 16.23
N THR A 8 0.07 -0.78 15.83
CA THR A 8 0.19 -1.34 14.48
C THR A 8 -0.31 -0.37 13.40
N LEU A 9 -1.44 0.29 13.63
CA LEU A 9 -1.97 1.31 12.73
C LEU A 9 -1.04 2.52 12.64
N LEU A 10 -0.48 2.95 13.78
CA LEU A 10 0.47 4.05 13.82
C LEU A 10 1.71 3.76 12.97
N VAL A 11 2.28 2.56 13.07
CA VAL A 11 3.46 2.19 12.28
C VAL A 11 3.17 2.29 10.78
N CYS A 12 1.99 1.86 10.30
CA CYS A 12 1.62 2.02 8.88
C CYS A 12 1.63 3.47 8.43
N VAL A 13 0.91 4.33 9.15
CA VAL A 13 0.76 5.75 8.82
C VAL A 13 2.13 6.44 8.83
N LEU A 14 2.95 6.12 9.82
CA LEU A 14 4.28 6.67 9.96
C LEU A 14 5.21 6.21 8.84
N GLN A 15 5.18 4.93 8.46
CA GLN A 15 6.03 4.40 7.39
C GLN A 15 5.72 5.06 6.06
N ILE A 16 4.44 5.18 5.70
CA ILE A 16 4.01 5.86 4.48
C ILE A 16 4.41 7.33 4.54
N SER A 17 4.17 8.00 5.66
CA SER A 17 4.51 9.42 5.85
C SER A 17 6.01 9.68 5.70
N PHE A 18 6.85 8.83 6.30
CA PHE A 18 8.30 8.88 6.19
C PHE A 18 8.78 8.65 4.75
N LEU A 19 8.25 7.63 4.07
CA LEU A 19 8.64 7.29 2.71
C LEU A 19 8.24 8.38 1.71
N VAL A 20 7.01 8.89 1.81
CA VAL A 20 6.52 9.99 0.95
C VAL A 20 7.30 11.27 1.21
N ALA A 21 7.55 11.63 2.48
CA ALA A 21 8.36 12.80 2.82
C ALA A 21 9.79 12.67 2.29
N SER A 22 10.38 11.47 2.35
CA SER A 22 11.73 11.20 1.83
C SER A 22 11.77 11.35 0.32
N LEU A 23 10.78 10.79 -0.39
CA LEU A 23 10.66 10.88 -1.84
C LEU A 23 10.52 12.33 -2.33
N LEU A 24 9.79 13.15 -1.58
CA LEU A 24 9.56 14.57 -1.89
C LEU A 24 10.64 15.51 -1.31
N GLY A 25 11.65 14.99 -0.60
CA GLY A 25 12.69 15.80 0.05
C GLY A 25 12.17 16.73 1.16
N LEU A 26 11.07 16.36 1.82
CA LEU A 26 10.40 17.17 2.85
C LEU A 26 10.98 16.90 4.24
N ARG A 27 11.29 17.98 4.97
CA ARG A 27 11.74 17.93 6.38
C ARG A 27 10.62 18.10 7.40
N ARG A 28 9.43 18.51 6.98
CA ARG A 28 8.30 18.76 7.86
C ARG A 28 7.08 17.98 7.39
N VAL A 29 6.50 17.22 8.30
CA VAL A 29 5.29 16.43 8.05
C VAL A 29 4.20 16.91 9.01
N PHE A 30 3.07 17.36 8.45
CA PHE A 30 1.93 17.80 9.24
C PHE A 30 0.90 16.67 9.32
N PHE A 31 0.59 16.25 10.53
CA PHE A 31 -0.43 15.26 10.83
C PHE A 31 -1.70 15.96 11.31
N GLY A 32 -2.85 15.55 10.77
CA GLY A 32 -4.17 16.00 11.19
C GLY A 32 -5.17 14.84 11.20
N GLY A 33 -6.29 15.03 11.89
CA GLY A 33 -7.39 14.05 11.96
C GLY A 33 -7.80 13.68 13.38
N SER A 34 -8.99 13.08 13.50
CA SER A 34 -9.62 12.74 14.78
C SER A 34 -8.80 11.73 15.60
N TYR A 35 -8.13 10.78 14.94
CA TYR A 35 -7.38 9.70 15.60
C TYR A 35 -6.21 10.16 16.49
N ILE A 36 -5.54 11.25 16.11
CA ILE A 36 -4.39 11.79 16.84
C ILE A 36 -4.77 12.95 17.77
N ARG A 37 -5.98 13.50 17.61
CA ARG A 37 -6.44 14.68 18.32
C ARG A 37 -6.61 14.39 19.81
N GLY A 38 -5.99 15.20 20.67
CA GLY A 38 -6.09 15.06 22.12
C GLY A 38 -5.31 13.89 22.71
N HIS A 39 -4.67 13.05 21.89
CA HIS A 39 -3.89 11.91 22.33
C HIS A 39 -2.40 12.24 22.34
N LYS A 40 -1.93 12.94 23.39
CA LYS A 40 -0.53 13.38 23.50
C LYS A 40 0.48 12.24 23.35
N SER A 41 0.23 11.09 23.98
CA SER A 41 1.11 9.91 23.83
C SER A 41 1.21 9.44 22.38
N THR A 42 0.12 9.48 21.61
CA THR A 42 0.12 9.15 20.18
C THR A 42 0.98 10.14 19.39
N MET A 43 0.81 11.44 19.64
CA MET A 43 1.59 12.49 18.98
C MET A 43 3.09 12.42 19.32
N ASP A 44 3.43 12.11 20.58
CA ASP A 44 4.80 11.93 21.03
C ASP A 44 5.43 10.70 20.35
N ASN A 45 4.70 9.58 20.26
CA ASN A 45 5.15 8.37 19.55
C ASN A 45 5.38 8.62 18.06
N ILE A 46 4.48 9.38 17.41
CA ILE A 46 4.61 9.78 16.00
C ILE A 46 5.90 10.60 15.81
N SER A 47 6.10 11.59 16.67
CA SER A 47 7.28 12.46 16.62
C SER A 47 8.57 11.68 16.84
N TYR A 48 8.60 10.79 17.83
CA TYR A 48 9.74 9.94 18.11
C TYR A 48 10.08 9.02 16.94
N ALA A 49 9.09 8.31 16.39
CA ALA A 49 9.31 7.37 15.29
C ALA A 49 9.79 8.08 14.01
N LEU A 50 9.18 9.21 13.65
CA LEU A 50 9.59 9.97 12.48
C LEU A 50 11.01 10.54 12.65
N ASN A 51 11.33 11.05 13.84
CA ASN A 51 12.67 11.53 14.16
C ASN A 51 13.71 10.40 14.12
N PHE A 52 13.37 9.22 14.62
CA PHE A 52 14.24 8.04 14.62
C PHE A 52 14.52 7.55 13.20
N TRP A 53 13.49 7.33 12.37
CA TRP A 53 13.67 6.84 11.00
C TRP A 53 14.32 7.84 10.06
N SER A 54 14.13 9.14 10.31
CA SER A 54 14.77 10.20 9.52
C SER A 54 16.15 10.61 10.02
N GLU A 55 16.71 9.94 11.04
CA GLU A 55 17.98 10.35 11.66
C GLU A 55 17.98 11.84 12.06
N SER A 56 16.88 12.29 12.66
CA SER A 56 16.62 13.68 13.06
C SER A 56 16.53 14.70 11.93
N GLN A 57 16.28 14.26 10.69
CA GLN A 57 16.08 15.16 9.54
C GLN A 57 14.62 15.59 9.33
N MET A 58 13.66 14.87 9.92
CA MET A 58 12.23 15.17 9.78
C MET A 58 11.58 15.50 11.11
N GLN A 59 10.71 16.51 11.07
CA GLN A 59 9.91 16.97 12.19
C GLN A 59 8.42 16.72 11.95
N ALA A 60 7.76 16.08 12.91
CA ALA A 60 6.30 15.96 12.94
C ALA A 60 5.68 17.23 13.55
N SER A 61 4.59 17.71 12.95
CA SER A 61 3.76 18.80 13.47
C SER A 61 2.29 18.39 13.45
N PHE A 62 1.50 18.84 14.42
CA PHE A 62 0.12 18.36 14.60
C PHE A 62 -0.87 19.52 14.47
N LEU A 63 -1.89 19.33 13.63
CA LEU A 63 -2.94 20.31 13.40
C LEU A 63 -4.08 20.13 14.41
N GLN A 64 -4.56 21.24 14.97
CA GLN A 64 -5.58 21.24 16.03
C GLN A 64 -7.03 21.11 15.48
N HIS A 65 -7.27 21.49 14.22
CA HIS A 65 -8.61 21.56 13.62
C HIS A 65 -8.71 20.86 12.26
N GLU A 66 -9.71 19.97 12.13
CA GLU A 66 -9.97 19.14 10.93
C GLU A 66 -10.38 19.95 9.69
N GLY A 67 -11.06 21.08 9.89
CA GLY A 67 -11.59 21.91 8.80
C GLY A 67 -10.52 22.59 7.95
N TYR A 68 -9.26 22.68 8.42
CA TYR A 68 -8.22 23.41 7.70
C TYR A 68 -7.76 22.72 6.42
N LEU A 69 -7.69 21.38 6.35
CA LEU A 69 -7.26 20.71 5.12
C LEU A 69 -8.35 20.75 4.05
N GLY A 70 -9.61 20.58 4.45
CA GLY A 70 -10.76 20.75 3.56
C GLY A 70 -10.91 22.19 3.09
N ALA A 71 -10.73 23.17 3.98
CA ALA A 71 -10.75 24.60 3.63
C ALA A 71 -9.54 25.03 2.81
N LEU A 72 -8.34 24.50 3.07
CA LEU A 72 -7.14 24.75 2.27
C LEU A 72 -7.28 24.13 0.89
N GLY A 73 -7.79 22.90 0.79
CA GLY A 73 -8.11 22.26 -0.49
C GLY A 73 -9.17 23.02 -1.29
N ALA A 74 -10.20 23.56 -0.61
CA ALA A 74 -11.19 24.44 -1.23
C ALA A 74 -10.59 25.79 -1.67
N LEU A 75 -9.73 26.39 -0.85
CA LEU A 75 -9.04 27.64 -1.14
C LEU A 75 -8.04 27.50 -2.29
N MET A 76 -7.28 26.40 -2.34
CA MET A 76 -6.35 26.09 -3.42
C MET A 76 -7.06 25.62 -4.69
N SER A 77 -8.26 25.05 -4.57
CA SER A 77 -9.15 24.79 -5.72
C SER A 77 -9.75 26.07 -6.30
N TYR A 78 -9.66 27.19 -5.57
CA TYR A 78 -10.01 28.52 -6.04
C TYR A 78 -8.83 29.08 -6.86
N GLY A 79 -8.52 28.43 -7.99
CA GLY A 79 -7.57 28.93 -8.96
C GLY A 79 -8.05 30.24 -9.60
N ASP A 80 -7.10 31.11 -9.96
CA ASP A 80 -7.32 32.40 -10.65
C ASP A 80 -8.12 32.18 -11.95
N PRO A 81 -9.21 32.93 -12.23
CA PRO A 81 -10.07 32.74 -13.42
C PRO A 81 -9.42 32.97 -14.79
N ARG A 82 -8.08 32.98 -14.89
CA ARG A 82 -7.34 33.42 -16.07
C ARG A 82 -6.60 32.32 -16.83
N ASP A 83 -6.58 31.09 -16.32
CA ASP A 83 -5.83 29.96 -16.91
C ASP A 83 -6.74 28.83 -17.46
N GLU A 84 -7.91 29.15 -18.02
CA GLU A 84 -8.67 28.21 -18.87
C GLU A 84 -8.37 28.48 -20.35
N ASN A 85 -7.20 28.03 -20.82
CA ASN A 85 -6.95 27.76 -22.23
C ASN A 85 -5.70 26.89 -22.35
N LEU A 86 -5.88 25.57 -22.42
CA LEU A 86 -4.96 24.64 -23.08
C LEU A 86 -5.73 23.35 -23.39
N ASN A 87 -6.37 23.33 -24.56
CA ASN A 87 -6.73 22.11 -25.26
C ASN A 87 -5.47 21.37 -25.74
N LEU A 88 -5.69 20.14 -26.22
CA LEU A 88 -4.87 19.24 -27.04
C LEU A 88 -4.50 17.96 -26.26
N GLU A 89 -4.64 16.73 -26.75
CA GLU A 89 -5.29 16.09 -27.90
C GLU A 89 -5.04 14.57 -27.65
N GLU A 90 -6.05 13.71 -27.75
CA GLU A 90 -5.86 12.25 -27.66
C GLU A 90 -5.29 11.73 -28.98
N SER A 91 -4.19 10.97 -28.93
CA SER A 91 -3.71 10.15 -30.05
C SER A 91 -3.89 8.67 -29.75
N GLN A 92 -4.67 8.01 -30.60
CA GLN A 92 -4.82 6.57 -30.73
C GLN A 92 -3.68 6.03 -31.60
N GLU A 93 -3.10 4.88 -31.25
CA GLU A 93 -2.30 4.09 -32.18
C GLU A 93 -2.75 2.62 -32.17
N GLU A 94 -2.94 2.10 -33.38
CA GLU A 94 -3.44 0.77 -33.76
C GLU A 94 -2.33 -0.29 -33.82
N ASN A 95 -2.76 -1.55 -33.68
CA ASN A 95 -2.00 -2.79 -33.87
C ASN A 95 -1.64 -3.08 -35.34
N SER A 96 -0.52 -3.77 -35.56
CA SER A 96 -0.43 -4.79 -36.63
C SER A 96 0.56 -5.92 -36.32
N HIS A 97 0.16 -7.14 -36.69
CA HIS A 97 0.89 -8.41 -36.69
C HIS A 97 1.91 -8.47 -37.86
N GLU A 98 2.99 -9.26 -37.86
CA GLU A 98 3.05 -10.68 -38.27
C GLU A 98 4.47 -11.30 -38.14
N ALA A 99 4.62 -12.58 -38.49
CA ALA A 99 5.47 -13.59 -37.86
C ALA A 99 6.74 -14.08 -38.61
N ALA A 100 7.66 -14.62 -37.79
CA ALA A 100 8.57 -15.79 -37.90
C ALA A 100 9.42 -16.15 -39.15
N GLY A 101 10.70 -16.48 -38.88
CA GLY A 101 11.56 -17.41 -39.65
C GLY A 101 12.89 -17.71 -38.91
N PRO A 102 13.42 -18.95 -38.89
CA PRO A 102 14.43 -19.41 -37.91
C PRO A 102 15.85 -19.53 -38.47
N THR A 103 16.88 -19.44 -37.60
CA THR A 103 18.19 -20.09 -37.85
C THR A 103 19.01 -20.28 -36.58
N ASP A 104 19.21 -21.56 -36.29
CA ASP A 104 20.41 -22.30 -35.88
C ASP A 104 21.39 -21.84 -34.79
N VAL A 105 21.79 -22.86 -34.04
CA VAL A 105 22.54 -22.91 -32.79
C VAL A 105 24.04 -22.85 -33.07
N THR A 106 24.82 -22.08 -32.29
CA THR A 106 25.95 -22.62 -31.50
C THR A 106 26.73 -21.56 -30.70
N SER A 107 27.06 -22.00 -29.49
CA SER A 107 28.27 -21.72 -28.70
C SER A 107 28.19 -20.70 -27.54
N ALA A 108 28.40 -21.27 -26.35
CA ALA A 108 28.86 -20.68 -25.09
C ALA A 108 27.90 -19.78 -24.32
N ASP A 109 26.95 -20.41 -23.62
CA ASP A 109 26.14 -19.78 -22.57
C ASP A 109 26.97 -19.52 -21.29
N GLU A 110 27.78 -18.45 -21.32
CA GLU A 110 27.89 -17.56 -20.17
C GLU A 110 26.75 -16.54 -20.26
N HIS A 111 25.52 -17.00 -19.98
CA HIS A 111 24.30 -16.22 -20.19
C HIS A 111 24.14 -15.11 -19.13
N ASN A 112 24.59 -13.89 -19.49
CA ASN A 112 23.93 -12.59 -19.24
C ASN A 112 23.23 -12.36 -17.87
N ASP A 113 23.90 -12.64 -16.75
CA ASP A 113 23.42 -12.33 -15.39
C ASP A 113 23.27 -10.82 -15.10
N SER A 114 23.71 -9.95 -16.02
CA SER A 114 23.62 -8.50 -15.89
C SER A 114 22.21 -7.92 -16.09
N ASN A 115 21.25 -8.68 -16.60
CA ASN A 115 19.96 -8.10 -17.00
C ASN A 115 18.93 -7.99 -15.87
N ILE A 116 19.07 -8.72 -14.74
CA ILE A 116 18.05 -8.70 -13.67
C ILE A 116 18.29 -7.64 -12.58
N PHE A 117 19.54 -7.21 -12.38
CA PHE A 117 19.91 -6.23 -11.35
C PHE A 117 19.83 -4.78 -11.86
N PRO A 118 19.59 -3.78 -11.00
CA PRO A 118 19.16 -3.92 -9.61
C PRO A 118 17.66 -4.25 -9.51
N TYR A 119 17.23 -4.77 -8.36
CA TYR A 119 15.82 -4.99 -8.03
C TYR A 119 15.55 -4.92 -6.53
N LEU A 120 14.30 -4.66 -6.17
CA LEU A 120 13.81 -4.75 -4.79
C LEU A 120 13.30 -6.16 -4.51
N LEU A 121 13.85 -6.84 -3.51
CA LEU A 121 13.30 -8.08 -2.97
C LEU A 121 12.42 -7.78 -1.77
N VAL A 122 11.13 -8.07 -1.88
CA VAL A 122 10.16 -7.99 -0.78
C VAL A 122 9.91 -9.39 -0.25
N ASN A 123 10.55 -9.72 0.88
CA ASN A 123 10.40 -11.01 1.55
C ASN A 123 9.32 -10.94 2.64
N ILE A 124 8.19 -11.61 2.41
CA ILE A 124 7.03 -11.66 3.29
C ILE A 124 7.00 -13.01 4.04
N GLY A 125 7.58 -13.00 5.24
CA GLY A 125 7.50 -14.09 6.21
C GLY A 125 6.55 -13.72 7.36
N SER A 126 6.94 -14.03 8.61
CA SER A 126 6.20 -13.56 9.79
C SER A 126 6.11 -12.03 9.85
N GLY A 127 7.20 -11.34 9.46
CA GLY A 127 7.27 -9.93 9.12
C GLY A 127 7.63 -9.72 7.65
N VAL A 128 7.96 -8.49 7.26
CA VAL A 128 8.36 -8.10 5.91
C VAL A 128 9.76 -7.51 5.95
N SER A 129 10.63 -7.92 5.04
CA SER A 129 11.93 -7.27 4.80
C SER A 129 12.05 -6.88 3.34
N MET A 130 12.48 -5.64 3.10
CA MET A 130 12.68 -5.07 1.78
C MET A 130 14.18 -4.84 1.59
N ILE A 131 14.74 -5.53 0.60
CA ILE A 131 16.18 -5.63 0.37
C ILE A 131 16.46 -5.17 -1.06
N GLU A 132 17.29 -4.16 -1.21
CA GLU A 132 17.83 -3.80 -2.51
C GLU A 132 18.92 -4.81 -2.89
N VAL A 133 18.78 -5.42 -4.06
CA VAL A 133 19.76 -6.34 -4.61
C VAL A 133 20.43 -5.67 -5.80
N ILE A 134 21.66 -5.23 -5.60
CA ILE A 134 22.45 -4.45 -6.55
C ILE A 134 23.17 -5.38 -7.54
N GLY A 135 23.51 -6.59 -7.10
CA GLY A 135 24.21 -7.59 -7.89
C GLY A 135 24.45 -8.87 -7.10
N LYS A 136 25.14 -9.83 -7.73
CA LYS A 136 25.53 -11.08 -7.06
C LYS A 136 26.33 -10.79 -5.79
N GLY A 137 25.82 -11.25 -4.64
CA GLY A 137 26.45 -11.04 -3.33
C GLY A 137 26.45 -9.59 -2.82
N LYS A 138 25.86 -8.64 -3.56
CA LYS A 138 25.79 -7.22 -3.19
C LYS A 138 24.33 -6.81 -2.97
N PHE A 139 23.95 -6.70 -1.71
CA PHE A 139 22.59 -6.36 -1.30
C PHE A 139 22.58 -5.56 0.00
N GLU A 140 21.53 -4.77 0.18
CA GLU A 140 21.34 -3.92 1.36
C GLU A 140 19.89 -4.00 1.83
N ARG A 141 19.68 -4.14 3.14
CA ARG A 141 18.33 -4.11 3.71
C ARG A 141 17.90 -2.66 3.91
N ILE A 142 16.98 -2.20 3.08
CA ILE A 142 16.48 -0.82 3.10
C ILE A 142 15.54 -0.59 4.28
N ILE A 143 14.49 -1.41 4.40
CA ILE A 143 13.47 -1.28 5.44
C ILE A 143 12.77 -2.62 5.70
N GLY A 144 11.85 -2.65 6.66
CA GLY A 144 10.90 -3.74 6.81
C GLY A 144 9.64 -3.30 7.53
N SER A 145 8.65 -4.18 7.59
CA SER A 145 7.42 -3.98 8.34
C SER A 145 7.17 -5.18 9.25
N HIS A 146 6.71 -4.94 10.48
CA HIS A 146 6.28 -6.04 11.36
C HIS A 146 4.90 -6.57 10.96
N LEU A 147 4.20 -5.89 10.03
CA LEU A 147 3.00 -6.41 9.39
C LEU A 147 3.40 -7.38 8.29
N GLY A 148 3.65 -8.63 8.69
CA GLY A 148 3.87 -9.76 7.79
C GLY A 148 2.73 -10.78 7.82
N GLY A 149 3.00 -11.96 7.25
CA GLY A 149 2.07 -13.09 7.23
C GLY A 149 1.71 -13.61 8.62
N GLY A 150 2.60 -13.44 9.62
CA GLY A 150 2.31 -13.81 11.00
C GLY A 150 1.18 -12.96 11.60
N THR A 151 1.20 -11.65 11.33
CA THR A 151 0.16 -10.73 11.79
C THR A 151 -1.18 -11.02 11.13
N ILE A 152 -1.19 -11.26 9.81
CA ILE A 152 -2.42 -11.60 9.08
C ILE A 152 -3.02 -12.90 9.59
N LEU A 153 -2.22 -13.96 9.70
CA LEU A 153 -2.73 -15.26 10.14
C LEU A 153 -3.26 -15.16 11.58
N GLY A 154 -2.58 -14.39 12.44
CA GLY A 154 -3.06 -14.08 13.79
C GLY A 154 -4.42 -13.37 13.78
N LEU A 155 -4.56 -12.30 12.98
CA LEU A 155 -5.82 -11.57 12.86
C LEU A 155 -6.91 -12.40 12.19
N ALA A 156 -6.58 -13.20 11.18
CA ALA A 156 -7.52 -14.09 10.50
C ALA A 156 -8.10 -15.12 11.47
N ARG A 157 -7.24 -15.75 12.31
CA ARG A 157 -7.67 -16.64 13.40
C ARG A 157 -8.66 -15.97 14.34
N LEU A 158 -8.35 -14.74 14.74
CA LEU A 158 -9.20 -13.98 15.67
C LEU A 158 -10.54 -13.57 15.05
N LEU A 159 -10.55 -13.18 13.77
CA LEU A 159 -11.72 -12.64 13.09
C LEU A 159 -12.64 -13.70 12.50
N THR A 160 -12.08 -14.84 12.09
CA THR A 160 -12.80 -15.84 11.27
C THR A 160 -12.83 -17.22 11.89
N GLY A 161 -11.97 -17.49 12.86
CA GLY A 161 -11.79 -18.83 13.44
C GLY A 161 -10.95 -19.79 12.59
N CYS A 162 -10.41 -19.36 11.44
CA CYS A 162 -9.60 -20.22 10.58
C CYS A 162 -8.36 -20.76 11.31
N SER A 163 -7.95 -21.98 10.99
CA SER A 163 -6.83 -22.68 11.65
C SER A 163 -5.52 -22.59 10.85
N SER A 164 -5.61 -22.52 9.52
CA SER A 164 -4.46 -22.50 8.61
C SER A 164 -4.49 -21.31 7.65
N TYR A 165 -3.37 -21.10 6.96
CA TYR A 165 -3.25 -20.05 5.96
C TYR A 165 -4.07 -20.37 4.70
N GLU A 166 -4.11 -21.64 4.30
CA GLU A 166 -4.90 -22.13 3.17
C GLU A 166 -6.40 -21.93 3.41
N GLU A 167 -6.87 -22.18 4.64
CA GLU A 167 -8.26 -21.95 5.03
C GLU A 167 -8.61 -20.46 5.01
N PHE A 168 -7.73 -19.61 5.55
CA PHE A 168 -7.87 -18.16 5.47
C PHE A 168 -8.00 -17.68 4.01
N LEU A 169 -7.15 -18.21 3.12
CA LEU A 169 -7.19 -17.85 1.72
C LEU A 169 -8.46 -18.33 1.03
N ASP A 170 -8.97 -19.53 1.31
CA ASP A 170 -10.25 -19.96 0.74
C ASP A 170 -11.43 -19.13 1.25
N LEU A 171 -11.45 -18.76 2.54
CA LEU A 171 -12.44 -17.83 3.08
C LEU A 171 -12.37 -16.49 2.34
N SER A 172 -11.19 -15.91 2.20
CA SER A 172 -10.98 -14.63 1.51
C SER A 172 -11.39 -14.69 0.03
N ARG A 173 -11.29 -15.89 -0.59
CA ARG A 173 -11.65 -16.13 -1.99
C ARG A 173 -13.16 -16.08 -2.21
N ARG A 174 -13.93 -16.47 -1.20
CA ARG A 174 -15.40 -16.57 -1.20
C ARG A 174 -16.08 -15.31 -0.67
N GLY A 175 -15.33 -14.40 -0.05
CA GLY A 175 -15.86 -13.18 0.54
C GLY A 175 -15.87 -11.98 -0.39
N ASP A 176 -16.63 -10.97 0.02
CA ASP A 176 -16.67 -9.64 -0.57
C ASP A 176 -16.14 -8.61 0.43
N ASN A 177 -14.99 -8.00 0.12
CA ASN A 177 -14.43 -6.99 1.00
C ASN A 177 -15.29 -5.71 1.06
N LEU A 178 -16.08 -5.40 0.02
CA LEU A 178 -16.91 -4.19 -0.04
C LEU A 178 -18.06 -4.21 0.97
N ALA A 179 -18.40 -5.38 1.52
CA ALA A 179 -19.37 -5.53 2.60
C ALA A 179 -18.89 -4.91 3.93
N VAL A 180 -17.58 -4.81 4.14
CA VAL A 180 -16.98 -4.31 5.40
C VAL A 180 -16.04 -3.12 5.20
N ASP A 181 -15.47 -2.95 4.00
CA ASP A 181 -14.63 -1.82 3.65
C ASP A 181 -15.49 -0.58 3.33
N LEU A 182 -15.09 0.57 3.84
CA LEU A 182 -15.63 1.86 3.42
C LEU A 182 -14.96 2.27 2.10
N THR A 183 -15.76 2.58 1.09
CA THR A 183 -15.30 2.95 -0.25
C THR A 183 -15.43 4.45 -0.51
N VAL A 184 -14.76 4.94 -1.56
CA VAL A 184 -14.95 6.31 -2.07
C VAL A 184 -16.42 6.55 -2.44
N GLY A 185 -17.11 5.54 -2.97
CA GLY A 185 -18.53 5.62 -3.31
C GLY A 185 -19.43 5.82 -2.09
N ASP A 186 -19.07 5.22 -0.95
CA ASP A 186 -19.80 5.43 0.30
C ASP A 186 -19.66 6.87 0.84
N ILE A 187 -18.59 7.58 0.46
CA ILE A 187 -18.29 8.96 0.90
C ILE A 187 -18.82 10.01 -0.10
N TYR A 188 -18.61 9.77 -1.40
CA TYR A 188 -18.84 10.75 -2.47
C TYR A 188 -19.96 10.36 -3.45
N GLY A 189 -20.57 9.19 -3.27
CA GLY A 189 -21.65 8.66 -4.13
C GLY A 189 -21.15 7.83 -5.32
N GLU A 190 -22.10 7.34 -6.13
CA GLU A 190 -21.86 6.32 -7.18
C GLU A 190 -20.83 6.72 -8.25
N ARG A 191 -20.60 8.02 -8.45
CA ARG A 191 -19.62 8.52 -9.43
C ARG A 191 -18.17 8.49 -8.92
N GLY A 192 -17.95 8.14 -7.66
CA GLY A 192 -16.63 8.21 -7.02
C GLY A 192 -16.15 9.65 -6.90
N TYR A 193 -14.86 9.88 -7.10
CA TYR A 193 -14.26 11.21 -7.08
C TYR A 193 -13.47 11.51 -8.38
N PRO A 194 -14.16 11.90 -9.47
CA PRO A 194 -13.56 12.04 -10.80
C PRO A 194 -12.44 13.09 -10.87
N LYS A 195 -12.52 14.17 -10.08
CA LYS A 195 -11.54 15.26 -10.07
C LYS A 195 -10.10 14.78 -9.84
N ILE A 196 -9.95 13.67 -9.11
CA ILE A 196 -8.65 13.06 -8.80
C ILE A 196 -8.57 11.60 -9.27
N GLY A 197 -9.47 11.20 -10.18
CA GLY A 197 -9.45 9.88 -10.81
C GLY A 197 -9.71 8.70 -9.87
N LEU A 198 -10.45 8.87 -8.77
CA LEU A 198 -10.77 7.76 -7.86
C LEU A 198 -12.12 7.11 -8.20
N PRO A 199 -12.16 5.82 -8.62
CA PRO A 199 -13.40 5.08 -8.78
C PRO A 199 -14.20 4.95 -7.49
N ALA A 200 -15.53 4.81 -7.61
CA ALA A 200 -16.42 4.59 -6.46
C ALA A 200 -16.07 3.31 -5.67
N SER A 201 -15.57 2.27 -6.34
CA SER A 201 -15.18 1.01 -5.72
C SER A 201 -13.85 1.06 -4.97
N THR A 202 -13.10 2.16 -5.04
CA THR A 202 -11.81 2.28 -4.35
C THR A 202 -12.01 2.26 -2.83
N THR A 203 -11.30 1.39 -2.13
CA THR A 203 -11.30 1.36 -0.66
C THR A 203 -10.75 2.68 -0.12
N ALA A 204 -11.57 3.39 0.66
CA ALA A 204 -11.18 4.58 1.41
C ALA A 204 -10.67 4.22 2.81
N ALA A 205 -11.34 3.27 3.49
CA ALA A 205 -10.90 2.74 4.78
C ALA A 205 -11.23 1.25 4.92
N SER A 206 -10.19 0.42 5.11
CA SER A 206 -10.39 -1.01 5.37
C SER A 206 -11.16 -1.22 6.68
N PHE A 207 -12.15 -2.12 6.67
CA PHE A 207 -13.07 -2.34 7.79
C PHE A 207 -13.88 -1.10 8.22
N GLY A 208 -13.92 -0.04 7.42
CA GLY A 208 -14.55 1.23 7.79
C GLY A 208 -16.08 1.19 7.92
N LYS A 209 -16.74 0.14 7.44
CA LYS A 209 -18.19 -0.09 7.64
C LYS A 209 -18.49 -0.86 8.93
N VAL A 210 -17.47 -1.43 9.57
CA VAL A 210 -17.65 -2.17 10.83
C VAL A 210 -18.08 -1.19 11.92
N ASN A 211 -19.31 -1.32 12.37
CA ASN A 211 -19.89 -0.54 13.45
C ASN A 211 -19.80 -1.32 14.78
N SER A 212 -20.27 -0.73 15.88
CA SER A 212 -20.26 -1.32 17.23
C SER A 212 -21.12 -2.59 17.41
N GLY A 213 -21.58 -3.22 16.33
CA GLY A 213 -22.27 -4.50 16.32
C GLY A 213 -21.38 -5.69 16.71
N LYS A 214 -22.00 -6.86 16.91
CA LYS A 214 -21.26 -8.08 17.27
C LYS A 214 -20.51 -8.60 16.04
N LEU A 215 -19.31 -9.17 16.25
CA LEU A 215 -18.54 -9.79 15.16
C LEU A 215 -19.33 -10.88 14.39
N SER A 216 -20.26 -11.55 15.08
CA SER A 216 -21.17 -12.55 14.50
C SER A 216 -22.14 -12.02 13.43
N GLU A 217 -22.28 -10.70 13.32
CA GLU A 217 -23.12 -10.06 12.30
C GLU A 217 -22.43 -10.01 10.92
N TYR A 218 -21.12 -10.26 10.88
CA TYR A 218 -20.32 -10.25 9.66
C TYR A 218 -19.98 -11.67 9.22
N LYS A 219 -19.95 -11.91 7.91
CA LYS A 219 -19.49 -13.19 7.37
C LYS A 219 -17.98 -13.32 7.54
N ALA A 220 -17.52 -14.49 7.98
CA ALA A 220 -16.10 -14.78 8.12
C ALA A 220 -15.35 -14.60 6.79
N GLU A 221 -15.99 -14.93 5.68
CA GLU A 221 -15.49 -14.75 4.33
C GLU A 221 -15.21 -13.27 4.00
N ASP A 222 -16.16 -12.37 4.31
CA ASP A 222 -16.04 -10.93 4.01
C ASP A 222 -14.94 -10.29 4.87
N LEU A 223 -14.85 -10.68 6.14
CA LEU A 223 -13.77 -10.28 7.04
C LEU A 223 -12.40 -10.77 6.52
N ALA A 224 -12.32 -12.02 6.05
CA ALA A 224 -11.09 -12.57 5.47
C ALA A 224 -10.69 -11.82 4.18
N ALA A 225 -11.66 -11.53 3.31
CA ALA A 225 -11.45 -10.82 2.06
C ALA A 225 -10.91 -9.40 2.31
N ALA A 226 -11.50 -8.67 3.25
CA ALA A 226 -11.06 -7.34 3.64
C ALA A 226 -9.68 -7.34 4.32
N LEU A 227 -9.41 -8.32 5.19
CA LEU A 227 -8.09 -8.45 5.83
C LEU A 227 -6.99 -8.69 4.78
N LEU A 228 -7.21 -9.63 3.87
CA LEU A 228 -6.28 -9.92 2.77
C LEU A 228 -6.07 -8.68 1.90
N ASN A 229 -7.16 -7.96 1.59
CA ASN A 229 -7.13 -6.76 0.78
C ASN A 229 -6.29 -5.67 1.44
N SER A 230 -6.62 -5.30 2.68
CA SER A 230 -5.95 -4.26 3.47
C SER A 230 -4.43 -4.49 3.53
N PHE A 231 -4.04 -5.73 3.85
CA PHE A 231 -2.64 -6.09 3.96
C PHE A 231 -1.90 -6.03 2.62
N THR A 232 -2.52 -6.55 1.56
CA THR A 232 -1.93 -6.57 0.22
C THR A 232 -1.72 -5.15 -0.31
N TYR A 233 -2.70 -4.26 -0.13
CA TYR A 233 -2.57 -2.85 -0.49
C TYR A 233 -1.47 -2.15 0.31
N ASN A 234 -1.39 -2.39 1.63
CA ASN A 234 -0.37 -1.78 2.47
C ASN A 234 1.05 -2.19 2.05
N ILE A 235 1.29 -3.49 1.86
CA ILE A 235 2.61 -3.96 1.40
C ILE A 235 2.93 -3.45 -0.01
N GLY A 236 1.98 -3.51 -0.93
CA GLY A 236 2.16 -3.04 -2.30
C GLY A 236 2.56 -1.56 -2.32
N GLN A 237 1.87 -0.73 -1.55
CA GLN A 237 2.15 0.71 -1.45
C GLN A 237 3.52 0.99 -0.82
N ILE A 238 3.89 0.32 0.27
CA ILE A 238 5.22 0.49 0.89
C ILE A 238 6.32 0.04 -0.09
N ALA A 239 6.15 -1.13 -0.74
CA ALA A 239 7.10 -1.64 -1.71
C ALA A 239 7.29 -0.69 -2.90
N TYR A 240 6.19 -0.09 -3.39
CA TYR A 240 6.21 0.92 -4.44
C TYR A 240 7.03 2.15 -4.03
N PHE A 241 6.76 2.73 -2.86
CA PHE A 241 7.50 3.92 -2.41
C PHE A 241 8.98 3.62 -2.15
N VAL A 242 9.31 2.45 -1.60
CA VAL A 242 10.70 2.03 -1.41
C VAL A 242 11.40 1.85 -2.77
N ALA A 243 10.75 1.20 -3.73
CA ALA A 243 11.31 1.04 -5.07
C ALA A 243 11.56 2.39 -5.75
N ASN A 244 10.61 3.33 -5.67
CA ASN A 244 10.77 4.67 -6.22
C ASN A 244 11.89 5.45 -5.54
N LEU A 245 11.98 5.40 -4.20
CA LEU A 245 13.03 6.07 -3.45
C LEU A 245 14.43 5.55 -3.82
N SER A 246 14.54 4.24 -4.07
CA SER A 246 15.79 3.58 -4.50
C SER A 246 16.00 3.61 -6.02
N GLY A 247 15.10 4.20 -6.82
CA GLY A 247 15.20 4.21 -8.29
C GLY A 247 15.08 2.83 -8.96
N LEU A 248 14.43 1.87 -8.30
CA LEU A 248 14.30 0.48 -8.74
C LEU A 248 13.04 0.27 -9.58
N LYS A 249 13.20 -0.30 -10.77
CA LYS A 249 12.08 -0.62 -11.68
C LYS A 249 11.48 -2.01 -11.48
N ARG A 250 12.20 -2.89 -10.76
CA ARG A 250 11.84 -4.29 -10.60
C ARG A 250 11.63 -4.60 -9.14
N ILE A 251 10.50 -5.21 -8.83
CA ILE A 251 10.12 -5.65 -7.49
C ILE A 251 9.80 -7.13 -7.56
N PHE A 252 10.48 -7.94 -6.75
CA PHE A 252 10.21 -9.37 -6.62
C PHE A 252 9.65 -9.64 -5.24
N PHE A 253 8.52 -10.36 -5.20
CA PHE A 253 7.89 -10.79 -3.97
C PHE A 253 8.24 -12.25 -3.69
N ARG A 254 8.62 -12.54 -2.45
CA ARG A 254 8.91 -13.89 -1.97
C ARG A 254 8.23 -14.12 -0.64
N GLY A 255 7.90 -15.38 -0.35
CA GLY A 255 7.56 -15.85 0.99
C GLY A 255 6.29 -16.69 0.99
N ALA A 256 6.03 -17.40 2.08
CA ALA A 256 4.89 -18.31 2.19
C ALA A 256 3.54 -17.62 1.96
N TYR A 257 3.47 -16.30 2.22
CA TYR A 257 2.29 -15.48 1.94
C TYR A 257 1.99 -15.31 0.44
N VAL A 258 3.00 -15.42 -0.42
CA VAL A 258 2.90 -15.12 -1.86
C VAL A 258 3.06 -16.37 -2.71
N CYS A 259 3.99 -17.26 -2.33
CA CYS A 259 4.33 -18.45 -3.09
C CYS A 259 3.16 -19.44 -3.12
N GLY A 260 2.61 -19.72 -4.31
CA GLY A 260 1.50 -20.66 -4.50
C GLY A 260 0.10 -20.02 -4.42
N HIS A 261 0.00 -18.70 -4.29
CA HIS A 261 -1.27 -18.01 -4.07
C HIS A 261 -1.54 -16.96 -5.16
N GLU A 262 -2.09 -17.41 -6.30
CA GLU A 262 -2.30 -16.60 -7.50
C GLU A 262 -3.12 -15.33 -7.25
N LYS A 263 -4.20 -15.40 -6.48
CA LYS A 263 -5.00 -14.21 -6.14
C LYS A 263 -4.22 -13.17 -5.34
N THR A 264 -3.36 -13.60 -4.41
CA THR A 264 -2.50 -12.68 -3.65
C THR A 264 -1.49 -12.02 -4.58
N MET A 265 -0.86 -12.80 -5.47
CA MET A 265 0.07 -12.28 -6.46
C MET A 265 -0.59 -11.30 -7.44
N ASP A 266 -1.79 -11.61 -7.92
CA ASP A 266 -2.59 -10.73 -8.79
C ASP A 266 -3.00 -9.44 -8.06
N LYS A 267 -3.46 -9.52 -6.81
CA LYS A 267 -3.77 -8.33 -5.99
C LYS A 267 -2.54 -7.46 -5.75
N ILE A 268 -1.38 -8.04 -5.41
CA ILE A 268 -0.12 -7.29 -5.28
C ILE A 268 0.19 -6.59 -6.61
N SER A 269 0.14 -7.32 -7.72
CA SER A 269 0.46 -6.79 -9.05
C SER A 269 -0.47 -5.66 -9.46
N ARG A 270 -1.78 -5.78 -9.19
CA ARG A 270 -2.76 -4.71 -9.45
C ARG A 270 -2.54 -3.51 -8.55
N SER A 271 -2.24 -3.73 -7.27
CA SER A 271 -1.95 -2.64 -6.34
C SER A 271 -0.72 -1.83 -6.76
N LEU A 272 0.32 -2.49 -7.27
CA LEU A 272 1.53 -1.83 -7.78
C LEU A 272 1.34 -1.11 -9.11
N LYS A 273 0.32 -1.46 -9.90
CA LYS A 273 -0.05 -0.73 -11.12
C LYS A 273 -0.91 0.50 -10.83
N TYR A 274 -1.57 0.51 -9.67
CA TYR A 274 -2.43 1.59 -9.25
C TYR A 274 -1.64 2.78 -8.70
N TRP A 275 -0.55 2.50 -7.98
CA TRP A 275 0.40 3.50 -7.50
C TRP A 275 1.47 3.75 -8.55
#